data_AF-A0A9D1Y171-F1
#
_entry.id   AF-A0A9D1Y171-F1
#
_cell.length_a   1.000
_cell.length_b   1.000
_cell.length_c   1.000
_cell.angle_alpha   90.00
_cell.angle_beta   90.00
_cell.angle_gamma   90.00
#
_symmetry.space_group_name_H-M   'P 1'
#
loop_
_entity.id
_entity.type
_entity.pdbx_description
1 polymer ?
#
loop_
_entity_poly.entity_id
_entity_poly.type
_entity_poly.pdbx_seq_one_letter_code
_entity_poly.pdbx_strand_id
1 'polypeptide(L)'
;MYFAYGETETEYLKRKDKALGAVIDAVGHVWREVDGDLFAAVVHQIIGQQISNKALATIWQRVQAGLGVVPSLTDPAPAGGKAGRPRP
;
A
#
# COMPACT_ATOMS: atom_id res chain seq x y z
N MET A 1 -2.99 -2.19 8.93
CA MET A 1 -2.95 -3.66 9.13
C MET A 1 -1.52 -4.12 8.92
N TYR A 2 -1.03 -5.15 9.62
CA TYR A 2 0.31 -5.70 9.39
C TYR A 2 0.23 -7.02 8.63
N PHE A 3 1.25 -7.31 7.84
CA PHE A 3 1.38 -8.59 7.14
C PHE A 3 1.47 -9.71 8.17
N ALA A 4 0.54 -10.66 8.12
CA ALA A 4 0.44 -11.74 9.09
C ALA A 4 1.41 -12.87 8.72
N TYR A 5 2.37 -13.14 9.61
CA TYR A 5 3.25 -14.29 9.56
C TYR A 5 3.79 -14.59 10.96
N GLY A 6 4.34 -15.78 11.18
CA GLY A 6 4.87 -16.17 12.47
C GLY A 6 5.99 -17.19 12.37
N GLU A 7 6.13 -17.98 13.44
CA GLU A 7 7.22 -18.95 13.59
C GLU A 7 7.23 -19.99 12.47
N THR A 8 6.05 -20.39 11.98
CA THR A 8 5.94 -21.43 10.94
C THR A 8 6.66 -21.01 9.66
N GLU A 9 6.39 -19.79 9.17
CA GLU A 9 7.00 -19.23 7.98
C GLU A 9 8.50 -18.96 8.20
N THR A 10 8.87 -18.39 9.35
CA THR A 10 10.29 -18.08 9.65
C THR A 10 11.14 -19.32 9.80
N GLU A 11 10.63 -20.37 10.46
CA GLU A 11 11.36 -21.63 10.63
C GLU A 11 11.49 -22.38 9.31
N TYR A 12 10.48 -22.31 8.44
CA TYR A 12 10.61 -22.84 7.08
C TYR A 12 11.76 -22.17 6.32
N LEU A 13 11.84 -20.83 6.34
CA LEU A 13 12.90 -20.08 5.66
C LEU A 13 14.29 -20.37 6.24
N LYS A 14 14.44 -20.40 7.57
CA LYS A 14 15.69 -20.75 8.26
C LYS A 14 16.20 -22.15 7.92
N ARG A 15 15.28 -23.12 7.75
CA ARG A 15 15.66 -24.48 7.33
C ARG A 15 16.12 -24.55 5.88
N LYS A 16 15.53 -23.73 5.00
CA LYS A 16 15.85 -23.70 3.57
C LYS A 16 17.16 -22.99 3.26
N ASP A 17 17.47 -21.92 4.00
CA ASP A 17 18.71 -21.15 3.81
C ASP A 17 19.28 -20.71 5.18
N LYS A 18 20.50 -21.16 5.47
CA LYS A 18 21.19 -20.87 6.74
C LYS A 18 21.66 -19.43 6.86
N ALA A 19 22.06 -18.81 5.74
CA ALA A 19 22.46 -17.40 5.74
C ALA A 19 21.24 -16.51 5.95
N LEU A 20 20.12 -16.79 5.27
CA LEU A 20 18.85 -16.13 5.52
C LEU A 20 18.39 -16.35 6.96
N GLY A 21 18.57 -17.55 7.50
CA GLY A 21 18.19 -17.86 8.87
C GLY A 21 18.93 -17.02 9.91
N ALA A 22 20.26 -16.85 9.76
CA ALA A 22 21.05 -15.97 10.62
C ALA A 22 20.58 -14.50 10.54
N VAL A 23 20.16 -14.03 9.36
CA VAL A 23 19.59 -12.69 9.20
C VAL A 23 18.23 -12.58 9.89
N ILE A 24 17.36 -13.58 9.76
CA ILE A 24 16.06 -13.60 10.45
C ILE A 24 16.25 -13.56 11.96
N ASP A 25 17.20 -14.31 12.50
CA ASP A 25 17.51 -14.31 13.95
C ASP A 25 18.07 -12.95 14.41
N ALA A 26 18.88 -12.30 13.58
CA ALA A 26 19.46 -10.98 13.91
C ALA A 26 18.46 -9.82 13.79
N VAL A 27 17.59 -9.85 12.76
CA VAL A 27 16.60 -8.81 12.49
C VAL A 27 15.36 -8.95 13.38
N GLY A 28 14.97 -10.18 13.70
CA GLY A 28 13.75 -10.48 14.44
C GLY A 28 12.48 -10.26 13.60
N HIS A 29 11.36 -10.00 14.28
CA HIS A 29 10.07 -9.81 13.61
C HIS A 29 10.01 -8.45 12.88
N VAL A 30 9.64 -8.49 11.61
CA VAL A 30 9.52 -7.34 10.70
C VAL A 30 8.06 -6.93 10.63
N TRP A 31 7.76 -5.77 11.18
CA TRP A 31 6.43 -5.17 11.08
C TRP A 31 6.26 -4.49 9.73
N ARG A 32 5.60 -5.19 8.80
CA ARG A 32 5.28 -4.64 7.47
C ARG A 32 3.83 -4.22 7.39
N GLU A 33 3.59 -2.92 7.25
CA GLU A 33 2.24 -2.40 7.02
C GLU A 33 1.69 -2.85 5.66
N VAL A 34 0.41 -3.15 5.64
CA VAL A 34 -0.38 -3.51 4.46
C VAL A 34 -1.38 -2.41 4.22
N ASP A 35 -1.38 -1.89 2.99
CA ASP A 35 -2.37 -0.93 2.51
C ASP A 35 -3.75 -1.61 2.48
N GLY A 36 -4.72 -1.03 3.18
CA GLY A 36 -6.05 -1.61 3.33
C GLY A 36 -6.97 -1.46 2.12
N ASP A 37 -6.65 -0.52 1.22
CA ASP A 37 -7.39 -0.31 -0.03
C ASP A 37 -6.52 -0.66 -1.23
N LEU A 38 -7.03 -1.56 -2.08
CA LEU A 38 -6.30 -2.06 -3.24
C LEU A 38 -6.04 -0.96 -4.27
N PHE A 39 -6.98 -0.02 -4.43
CA PHE A 39 -6.81 1.08 -5.39
C PHE A 39 -5.71 2.03 -4.95
N ALA A 40 -5.75 2.50 -3.70
CA ALA A 40 -4.70 3.30 -3.10
C ALA A 40 -3.35 2.58 -3.13
N ALA A 41 -3.31 1.27 -2.87
CA ALA A 41 -2.09 0.47 -2.95
C ALA A 41 -1.48 0.51 -4.36
N VAL A 42 -2.28 0.32 -5.41
CA VAL A 42 -1.81 0.37 -6.80
C VAL A 42 -1.31 1.77 -7.16
N VAL A 43 -2.05 2.82 -6.81
CA VAL A 43 -1.63 4.22 -7.04
C VAL A 43 -0.31 4.51 -6.32
N HIS A 44 -0.18 4.10 -5.06
CA HIS A 44 1.02 4.25 -4.25
C HIS A 44 2.23 3.54 -4.91
N GLN A 45 2.04 2.32 -5.43
CA GLN A 45 3.11 1.62 -6.14
C GLN A 45 3.48 2.27 -7.48
N ILE A 46 2.52 2.77 -8.25
CA ILE A 46 2.80 3.48 -9.51
C ILE A 46 3.61 4.75 -9.26
N ILE A 47 3.22 5.55 -8.25
CA ILE A 47 3.93 6.77 -7.87
C ILE A 47 5.38 6.45 -7.47
N GLY A 48 5.59 5.31 -6.82
CA GLY A 48 6.91 4.88 -6.34
C GLY A 48 7.88 4.41 -7.42
N GLN A 49 7.43 4.20 -8.65
CA GLN A 49 8.28 3.66 -9.70
C GLN A 49 9.40 4.64 -10.08
N GLN A 50 10.61 4.10 -10.25
CA GLN A 50 11.80 4.83 -10.71
C GLN A 50 12.24 6.03 -9.83
N ILE A 51 11.71 6.15 -8.61
CA ILE A 51 12.08 7.22 -7.68
C ILE A 51 12.48 6.67 -6.31
N SER A 52 13.19 7.48 -5.52
CA SER A 52 13.56 7.09 -4.15
C SER A 52 12.34 7.04 -3.22
N ASN A 53 12.43 6.25 -2.15
CA ASN A 53 11.40 6.20 -1.10
C ASN A 53 11.10 7.58 -0.49
N LYS A 54 12.12 8.46 -0.39
CA LYS A 54 11.95 9.83 0.10
C LYS A 54 11.12 10.70 -0.86
N ALA A 55 11.36 10.54 -2.16
CA ALA A 55 10.60 11.23 -3.20
C ALA A 55 9.16 10.70 -3.26
N LEU A 56 8.99 9.38 -3.22
CA LEU A 56 7.69 8.71 -3.12
C LEU A 56 6.89 9.25 -1.93
N ALA A 57 7.47 9.29 -0.73
CA ALA A 57 6.79 9.80 0.46
C ALA A 57 6.35 11.26 0.30
N THR A 58 7.20 12.09 -0.30
CA THR A 58 6.90 13.50 -0.56
C THR A 58 5.73 13.65 -1.54
N ILE A 59 5.73 12.89 -2.64
CA ILE A 59 4.68 12.93 -3.65
C ILE A 59 3.37 12.36 -3.08
N TRP A 60 3.44 11.25 -2.35
CA TRP A 60 2.28 10.63 -1.70
C TRP A 60 1.58 11.57 -0.73
N GLN A 61 2.34 12.36 0.05
CA GLN A 61 1.76 13.40 0.92
C GLN A 61 1.04 14.48 0.10
N ARG A 62 1.60 14.89 -1.05
CA ARG A 62 0.94 15.87 -1.94
C ARG A 62 -0.33 15.31 -2.58
N VAL A 63 -0.32 14.03 -2.98
CA VAL A 63 -1.51 13.37 -3.55
C VAL A 63 -2.64 13.33 -2.52
N GLN A 64 -2.36 12.93 -1.28
CA GLN A 64 -3.33 12.94 -0.19
C GLN A 64 -3.83 14.35 0.14
N ALA A 65 -2.94 15.35 0.15
CA ALA A 65 -3.32 16.73 0.41
C ALA A 65 -4.20 17.33 -0.71
N GLY A 66 -3.97 16.94 -1.96
CA GLY A 66 -4.71 17.45 -3.13
C GLY A 66 -6.02 16.74 -3.42
N LEU A 67 -6.08 15.43 -3.20
CA LEU A 67 -7.27 14.60 -3.47
C LEU A 67 -8.13 14.33 -2.21
N GLY A 68 -7.60 14.60 -1.03
CA GLY A 68 -8.17 14.10 0.22
C GLY A 68 -7.91 12.61 0.40
N VAL A 69 -8.91 11.86 0.89
CA VAL A 69 -8.85 10.40 0.93
C VAL A 69 -8.90 9.89 -0.50
N VAL A 70 -7.86 9.16 -0.93
CA VAL A 70 -7.90 8.46 -2.23
C VAL A 70 -9.10 7.52 -2.20
N PRO A 71 -10.05 7.64 -3.16
CA PRO A 71 -11.28 6.85 -3.14
C PRO A 71 -10.97 5.37 -3.10
N SER A 72 -11.68 4.63 -2.26
CA SER A 72 -11.55 3.18 -2.24
C SER A 72 -12.24 2.58 -3.47
N LEU A 73 -11.77 1.43 -3.94
CA LEU A 73 -12.46 0.71 -5.02
C LEU A 73 -13.91 0.33 -4.62
N THR A 74 -14.15 0.23 -3.32
CA THR A 74 -15.44 -0.10 -2.70
C THR A 74 -16.33 1.11 -2.41
N ASP A 75 -15.88 2.33 -2.70
CA ASP A 75 -16.70 3.52 -2.48
C ASP A 75 -17.91 3.50 -3.43
N PRO A 76 -19.12 3.83 -2.93
CA PRO A 76 -20.29 3.92 -3.79
C PRO A 76 -20.05 4.99 -4.87
N ALA A 77 -20.34 4.65 -6.12
CA ALA A 77 -20.22 5.58 -7.23
C ALA A 77 -20.97 6.90 -6.91
N PRO A 78 -20.38 8.07 -7.21
CA PRO A 78 -21.06 9.34 -6.95
C PRO A 78 -22.39 9.34 -7.70
N ALA A 79 -23.48 9.55 -6.97
CA ALA A 79 -24.82 9.58 -7.53
C ALA A 79 -24.85 10.58 -8.68
N GLY A 80 -25.05 10.08 -9.90
CA GLY A 80 -25.09 10.90 -11.11
C GLY A 80 -26.20 11.94 -10.99
N GLY A 81 -25.84 13.16 -10.61
CA GLY A 81 -26.71 14.31 -10.71
C GLY A 81 -27.06 14.49 -12.18
N LYS A 82 -28.31 14.22 -12.56
CA LYS A 82 -28.80 14.53 -13.90
C LYS A 82 -28.66 16.05 -14.10
N ALA A 83 -27.61 16.46 -14.80
CA ALA A 83 -27.51 17.79 -15.36
C ALA A 83 -28.68 17.94 -16.36
N GLY A 84 -29.78 18.52 -15.90
CA GLY A 84 -30.86 18.97 -16.77
C GLY A 84 -30.25 19.96 -17.77
N ARG A 85 -30.27 19.60 -19.05
CA ARG A 85 -29.95 20.55 -20.12
C ARG A 85 -30.86 21.77 -19.97
N PRO A 86 -30.34 23.00 -19.88
CA PRO A 86 -31.16 24.15 -20.13
C PRO A 86 -31.43 24.21 -21.65
N ARG A 87 -32.70 24.17 -22.06
CA ARG A 87 -33.14 24.77 -23.33
C ARG A 87 -33.21 26.28 -23.09
N PRO A 88 -32.80 27.12 -24.04
CA PRO A 88 -33.63 27.42 -25.20
C PRO A 88 -32.96 27.07 -26.54
#